data_AF-A0A8X7BIZ8-F1
#
_entry.id   AF-A0A8X7BIZ8-F1
#
_cell.length_a   1.000
_cell.length_b   1.000
_cell.length_c   1.000
_cell.angle_alpha   90.00
_cell.angle_beta   90.00
_cell.angle_gamma   90.00
#
_symmetry.space_group_name_H-M   'P 1'
#
loop_
_entity.id
_entity.type
_entity.pdbx_description
1 polymer ?
#
loop_
_entity_poly.entity_id
_entity_poly.type
_entity_poly.pdbx_seq_one_letter_code
_entity_poly.pdbx_strand_id
1 'polypeptide(L)'
;MVCVRLTSRHRRDRREWATEHINWRRNEWSNVLFSDESRFSVHPDNRRIFIWRDRGSRNNSAFVHESVRFGGEGVLVYGGISIDGRTYLYIIPDGPLTAHRYRDEILRPIVVPYAAAIG
;
A
#
# COMPACT_ATOMS: atom_id res chain seq x y z
N MET A 1 8.81 10.26 6.55
CA MET A 1 8.58 8.95 7.21
C MET A 1 8.08 9.20 8.63
N VAL A 2 6.79 8.95 8.89
CA VAL A 2 6.25 8.93 10.26
C VAL A 2 6.41 7.51 10.78
N CYS A 3 7.24 7.30 11.80
CA CYS A 3 7.36 6.00 12.44
C CYS A 3 6.27 5.90 13.52
N VAL A 4 5.23 5.09 13.27
CA VAL A 4 4.15 4.88 14.24
C VAL A 4 4.65 3.96 15.34
N ARG A 5 4.56 4.39 16.60
CA ARG A 5 4.94 3.57 17.76
C ARG A 5 3.96 2.41 17.92
N LEU A 6 4.46 1.18 17.87
CA LEU A 6 3.64 -0.02 18.11
C LEU A 6 3.17 -0.06 19.57
N THR A 7 1.86 -0.27 19.75
CA THR A 7 1.23 -0.52 21.06
C THR A 7 1.69 -1.87 21.62
N SER A 8 1.52 -2.09 22.93
CA SER A 8 1.85 -3.38 23.56
C SER A 8 1.07 -4.55 22.94
N ARG A 9 -0.20 -4.30 22.57
CA ARG A 9 -1.04 -5.27 21.86
C ARG A 9 -0.44 -5.64 20.50
N HIS A 10 -0.10 -4.66 19.66
CA HIS A 10 0.50 -4.93 18.34
C HIS A 10 1.80 -5.74 18.45
N ARG A 11 2.65 -5.47 19.46
CA ARG A 11 3.90 -6.21 19.65
C ARG A 11 3.65 -7.66 20.03
N ARG A 12 2.69 -7.93 20.92
CA ARG A 12 2.33 -9.28 21.33
C ARG A 12 1.74 -10.06 20.14
N ASP A 13 0.72 -9.51 19.48
CA ASP A 13 0.01 -10.18 18.39
C ASP A 13 0.98 -10.47 17.21
N ARG A 14 1.90 -9.54 16.89
CA ARG A 14 2.94 -9.77 15.87
C ARG A 14 3.96 -10.85 16.28
N ARG A 15 4.34 -10.90 17.56
CA ARG A 15 5.28 -11.91 18.08
C ARG A 15 4.65 -13.30 18.05
N GLU A 16 3.38 -13.40 18.45
CA GLU A 16 2.61 -14.64 18.44
C GLU A 16 2.52 -15.19 17.02
N TRP A 17 2.04 -14.38 16.07
CA TRP A 17 1.97 -14.77 14.66
C TRP A 17 3.34 -15.21 14.11
N ALA A 18 4.40 -14.44 14.38
CA ALA A 18 5.73 -14.80 13.93
C ALA A 18 6.25 -16.11 14.56
N THR A 19 5.90 -16.38 15.82
CA THR A 19 6.30 -17.62 16.51
C THR A 19 5.56 -18.82 15.94
N GLU A 20 4.26 -18.68 15.65
CA GLU A 20 3.44 -19.73 15.04
C GLU A 20 3.95 -20.13 13.64
N HIS A 21 4.41 -19.15 12.86
CA HIS A 21 4.77 -19.34 11.45
C HIS A 21 6.29 -19.44 11.22
N ILE A 22 7.13 -19.39 12.28
CA ILE A 22 8.59 -19.38 12.14
C ILE A 22 9.16 -20.63 11.46
N ASN A 23 8.49 -21.77 11.64
CA ASN A 23 8.91 -23.05 11.10
C ASN A 23 8.18 -23.43 9.80
N TRP A 24 7.35 -22.53 9.26
CA TRP A 24 6.66 -22.77 8.00
C TRP A 24 7.68 -22.97 6.88
N ARG A 25 7.49 -24.07 6.15
CA ARG A 25 8.31 -24.48 5.02
C ARG A 25 7.76 -23.91 3.72
N ARG A 26 8.53 -24.06 2.64
CA ARG A 26 8.19 -23.52 1.32
C ARG A 26 6.80 -23.95 0.83
N ASN A 27 6.40 -25.19 1.09
CA ASN A 27 5.09 -25.74 0.72
C ASN A 27 3.93 -25.13 1.51
N GLU A 28 4.18 -24.62 2.72
CA GLU A 28 3.17 -23.88 3.48
C GLU A 28 3.06 -22.46 2.94
N TRP A 29 4.21 -21.81 2.68
CA TRP A 29 4.26 -20.48 2.06
C TRP A 29 3.73 -20.43 0.62
N SER A 30 3.80 -21.53 -0.14
CA SER A 30 3.27 -21.58 -1.51
C SER A 30 1.75 -21.43 -1.57
N ASN A 31 1.05 -21.74 -0.47
CA ASN A 31 -0.40 -21.62 -0.36
C ASN A 31 -0.84 -20.21 0.08
N VAL A 32 0.09 -19.26 0.22
CA VAL A 32 -0.20 -17.89 0.66
C VAL A 32 -0.20 -16.93 -0.52
N LEU A 33 -1.31 -16.21 -0.70
CA LEU A 33 -1.38 -15.02 -1.53
C LEU A 33 -1.22 -13.78 -0.65
N PHE A 34 -0.10 -13.06 -0.82
CA PHE A 34 0.05 -11.72 -0.26
C PHE A 34 -0.65 -10.73 -1.16
N SER A 35 -1.41 -9.80 -0.59
CA SER A 35 -2.06 -8.74 -1.36
C SER A 35 -2.04 -7.42 -0.61
N ASP A 36 -2.06 -6.33 -1.35
CA ASP A 36 -2.15 -4.99 -0.81
C ASP A 36 -2.74 -4.02 -1.84
N GLU A 37 -3.15 -2.85 -1.37
CA GLU A 37 -3.57 -1.73 -2.20
C GLU A 37 -2.57 -0.58 -2.09
N SER A 38 -2.05 -0.13 -3.23
CA SER A 38 -1.08 0.97 -3.26
C SER A 38 -1.54 2.11 -4.16
N ARG A 39 -1.32 3.34 -3.71
CA ARG A 39 -1.63 4.56 -4.48
C ARG A 39 -0.40 4.99 -5.27
N PHE A 40 -0.55 5.08 -6.59
CA PHE A 40 0.45 5.63 -7.49
C PHE A 40 0.01 7.04 -7.89
N SER A 41 0.67 8.06 -7.32
CA SER A 41 0.38 9.46 -7.63
C SER A 41 1.24 9.97 -8.77
N VAL A 42 0.64 10.75 -9.68
CA VAL A 42 1.34 11.42 -10.78
C VAL A 42 2.38 12.41 -10.25
N HIS A 43 2.07 13.03 -9.12
CA HIS A 43 2.98 13.90 -8.40
C HIS A 43 3.49 13.18 -7.14
N PRO A 44 4.78 13.32 -6.79
CA PRO A 44 5.30 12.72 -5.57
C PRO A 44 4.49 13.17 -4.36
N ASP A 45 4.18 12.24 -3.45
CA ASP A 45 3.58 12.57 -2.15
C ASP A 45 4.52 13.39 -1.26
N ASN A 46 5.76 13.61 -1.73
CA ASN A 46 6.89 13.92 -0.89
C ASN A 46 6.92 15.41 -0.54
N ARG A 47 6.35 15.70 0.62
CA ARG A 47 6.14 17.02 1.24
C ARG A 47 7.43 17.78 1.62
N ARG A 48 8.61 17.50 1.06
CA ARG A 48 9.84 18.22 1.38
C ARG A 48 10.75 18.41 0.16
N ILE A 49 10.60 19.56 -0.47
CA ILE A 49 11.59 20.14 -1.37
C ILE A 49 12.53 20.99 -0.51
N PHE A 50 13.84 20.75 -0.58
CA PHE A 50 14.83 21.59 0.09
C PHE A 50 15.17 22.77 -0.81
N ILE A 51 14.97 23.99 -0.31
CA ILE A 51 15.28 25.23 -1.01
C ILE A 51 16.31 26.00 -0.17
N TRP A 52 17.49 26.23 -0.73
CA TRP A 52 18.51 27.11 -0.15
C TRP A 52 18.17 28.56 -0.49
N ARG A 53 18.16 29.45 0.50
CA ARG A 53 17.82 30.87 0.31
C ARG A 53 18.37 31.74 1.43
N ASP A 54 18.52 33.03 1.15
CA ASP A 54 18.96 34.02 2.13
C ASP A 54 17.95 34.24 3.25
N ARG A 55 18.45 34.63 4.42
CA ARG A 55 17.62 34.95 5.59
C ARG A 55 16.68 36.11 5.26
N GLY A 56 15.38 35.92 5.51
CA GLY A 56 14.34 36.92 5.24
C GLY A 56 13.60 36.75 3.91
N SER A 57 14.11 35.93 2.98
CA SER A 57 13.48 35.72 1.67
C SER A 57 12.32 34.70 1.68
N ARG A 58 11.69 34.47 2.85
CA ARG A 58 10.81 33.31 3.06
C ARG A 58 9.61 33.24 2.11
N ASN A 59 9.05 34.40 1.79
CA ASN A 59 7.81 34.52 1.04
C ASN A 59 8.04 34.92 -0.43
N ASN A 60 9.29 34.92 -0.91
CA ASN A 60 9.57 35.15 -2.32
C ASN A 60 9.00 33.98 -3.13
N SER A 61 8.20 34.28 -4.17
CA SER A 61 7.58 33.28 -5.03
C SER A 61 8.60 32.36 -5.71
N ALA A 62 9.82 32.83 -5.95
CA ALA A 62 10.93 32.01 -6.46
C ALA A 62 11.36 30.89 -5.49
N PHE A 63 11.00 30.97 -4.20
CA PHE A 63 11.36 30.02 -3.14
C PHE A 63 10.14 29.35 -2.51
N VAL A 64 8.97 29.42 -3.16
CA VAL A 64 7.73 28.77 -2.77
C VAL A 64 7.36 27.77 -3.84
N HIS A 65 7.30 26.49 -3.49
CA HIS A 65 6.77 25.46 -4.37
C HIS A 65 5.31 25.22 -4.02
N GLU A 66 4.41 25.37 -4.99
CA GLU A 66 3.00 25.00 -4.80
C GLU A 66 2.90 23.50 -4.54
N SER A 67 2.21 23.12 -3.47
CA SER A 67 1.88 21.72 -3.23
C SER A 67 0.42 21.51 -3.59
N VAL A 68 0.14 20.48 -4.38
CA VAL A 68 -1.23 20.08 -4.68
C VAL A 68 -1.84 19.55 -3.37
N ARG A 69 -2.85 20.26 -2.85
CA ARG A 69 -3.61 19.77 -1.68
C ARG A 69 -4.23 18.42 -2.03
N PHE A 70 -4.14 17.45 -1.12
CA PHE A 70 -4.69 16.09 -1.25
C PHE A 70 -3.98 15.12 -2.20
N GLY A 71 -2.75 15.41 -2.65
CA GLY A 71 -1.92 14.40 -3.32
C GLY A 71 -2.31 14.09 -4.77
N GLY A 72 -2.88 15.08 -5.46
CA GLY A 72 -3.07 15.10 -6.92
C GLY A 72 -3.88 13.94 -7.52
N GLU A 73 -3.86 13.89 -8.86
CA GLU A 73 -4.26 12.72 -9.63
C GLU A 73 -3.36 11.53 -9.28
N GLY A 74 -3.98 10.40 -9.01
CA GLY A 74 -3.28 9.16 -8.71
C GLY A 74 -4.25 8.00 -8.71
N VAL A 75 -3.78 6.83 -9.15
CA VAL A 75 -4.59 5.62 -9.22
C VAL A 75 -4.33 4.75 -8.01
N LEU A 76 -5.40 4.20 -7.43
CA LEU A 76 -5.29 3.15 -6.43
C LEU A 76 -5.26 1.81 -7.16
N VAL A 77 -4.26 0.99 -6.86
CA VAL A 77 -4.05 -0.28 -7.55
C VAL A 77 -4.04 -1.40 -6.53
N TYR A 78 -4.81 -2.45 -6.81
CA TYR A 78 -4.73 -3.73 -6.11
C TYR A 78 -3.76 -4.67 -6.83
N GLY A 79 -2.98 -5.42 -6.05
CA GLY A 79 -2.16 -6.52 -6.57
C GLY A 79 -1.98 -7.63 -5.55
N GLY A 80 -1.92 -8.87 -6.04
CA GLY A 80 -1.58 -10.06 -5.26
C GLY A 80 -0.34 -10.76 -5.80
N ILE A 81 0.49 -11.31 -4.92
CA ILE A 81 1.71 -12.07 -5.23
C ILE A 81 1.77 -13.33 -4.36
N SER A 82 2.08 -14.47 -4.97
CA SER A 82 2.41 -15.73 -4.29
C SER A 82 3.78 -16.22 -4.76
N ILE A 83 4.26 -17.35 -4.22
CA ILE A 83 5.52 -17.95 -4.66
C ILE A 83 5.49 -18.30 -6.15
N ASP A 84 4.35 -18.80 -6.63
CA ASP A 84 4.22 -19.35 -7.98
C ASP A 84 3.65 -18.35 -9.01
N GLY A 85 3.37 -17.12 -8.60
CA GLY A 85 2.84 -16.12 -9.52
C GLY A 85 2.35 -14.83 -8.89
N ARG A 86 1.53 -14.13 -9.66
CA ARG A 86 0.88 -12.88 -9.26
C ARG A 86 -0.45 -12.72 -9.96
N THR A 87 -1.35 -11.93 -9.38
CA THR A 87 -2.56 -11.49 -10.06
C THR A 87 -2.22 -10.46 -11.13
N TYR A 88 -3.16 -10.21 -12.04
CA TYR A 88 -3.16 -8.94 -12.78
C TYR A 88 -3.38 -7.79 -11.79
N LEU A 89 -2.79 -6.64 -12.10
CA LEU A 89 -3.04 -5.42 -11.35
C LEU A 89 -4.44 -4.92 -11.68
N TYR A 90 -5.22 -4.61 -10.65
CA TYR A 90 -6.55 -4.04 -10.81
C TYR A 90 -6.52 -2.57 -10.42
N ILE A 91 -6.81 -1.70 -11.39
CA ILE A 91 -6.96 -0.27 -11.14
C ILE A 91 -8.33 -0.07 -10.51
N ILE A 92 -8.34 0.36 -9.24
CA ILE A 92 -9.57 0.62 -8.50
C ILE A 92 -10.14 1.96 -8.99
N PRO A 93 -11.37 1.97 -9.54
CA PRO A 93 -12.02 3.19 -10.00
C PRO A 93 -12.23 4.19 -8.88
N ASP A 94 -12.30 5.47 -9.24
CA ASP A 94 -12.39 6.61 -8.32
C ASP A 94 -13.42 6.44 -7.19
N GLY A 95 -13.14 7.14 -6.09
CA GLY A 95 -13.94 7.09 -4.86
C GLY A 95 -13.38 6.10 -3.83
N PRO A 96 -14.01 6.02 -2.64
CA PRO A 96 -13.55 5.16 -1.57
C PRO A 96 -13.71 3.68 -1.93
N LEU A 97 -12.69 2.88 -1.61
CA LEU A 97 -12.78 1.43 -1.64
C LEU A 97 -13.55 0.96 -0.39
N THR A 98 -14.86 0.74 -0.55
CA THR A 98 -15.71 0.23 0.53
C THR A 98 -15.64 -1.29 0.61
N ALA A 99 -16.12 -1.87 1.72
CA ALA A 99 -16.16 -3.33 1.87
C ALA A 99 -16.99 -4.04 0.78
N HIS A 100 -18.10 -3.43 0.34
CA HIS A 100 -18.93 -3.97 -0.75
C HIS A 100 -18.16 -3.99 -2.07
N ARG A 101 -17.48 -2.89 -2.41
CA ARG A 101 -16.63 -2.80 -3.59
C ARG A 101 -15.47 -3.78 -3.51
N TYR A 102 -14.81 -3.89 -2.36
CA TYR A 102 -13.74 -4.85 -2.15
C TYR A 102 -14.19 -6.29 -2.43
N ARG A 103 -15.36 -6.66 -1.92
CA ARG A 103 -15.95 -7.97 -2.16
C ARG A 103 -16.24 -8.22 -3.64
N ASP A 104 -16.90 -7.27 -4.30
CA ASP A 104 -17.47 -7.46 -5.63
C ASP A 104 -16.49 -7.18 -6.78
N GLU A 105 -15.52 -6.29 -6.57
CA GLU A 105 -14.51 -5.89 -7.57
C GLU A 105 -13.16 -6.60 -7.39
N ILE A 106 -12.83 -7.09 -6.18
CA ILE A 106 -11.52 -7.68 -5.88
C ILE A 106 -11.65 -9.14 -5.45
N LEU A 107 -12.36 -9.43 -4.35
CA LEU A 107 -12.39 -10.78 -3.79
C LEU A 107 -13.03 -11.79 -4.74
N ARG A 108 -14.27 -11.53 -5.17
CA ARG A 108 -15.03 -12.44 -6.04
C ARG A 108 -14.39 -12.65 -7.41
N PRO A 109 -13.97 -11.59 -8.15
CA PRO A 109 -13.46 -11.78 -9.51
C PRO A 109 -11.96 -12.07 -9.60
N ILE A 110 -11.15 -11.74 -8.58
CA ILE A 110 -9.69 -11.88 -8.65
C ILE A 110 -9.18 -12.89 -7.63
N VAL A 111 -9.46 -12.68 -6.35
CA VAL A 111 -8.84 -13.49 -5.28
C VAL A 111 -9.38 -14.91 -5.27
N VAL A 112 -10.70 -15.11 -5.32
CA VAL A 112 -11.30 -16.44 -5.28
C VAL A 112 -10.87 -17.30 -6.48
N PRO A 113 -10.89 -16.81 -7.72
CA PRO A 113 -10.38 -17.57 -8.86
C PRO A 113 -8.89 -17.85 -8.77
N TYR A 114 -8.08 -16.89 -8.28
CA TYR A 114 -6.64 -17.10 -8.13
C TYR A 114 -6.33 -18.13 -7.03
N ALA A 115 -7.03 -18.08 -5.90
CA ALA A 115 -6.89 -19.04 -4.81
C ALA A 115 -7.18 -20.47 -5.26
N ALA A 116 -8.11 -20.68 -6.19
CA ALA A 116 -8.34 -21.99 -6.80
C ALA A 116 -7.21 -22.48 -7.72
N ALA A 117 -6.28 -21.60 -8.11
CA ALA A 117 -5.14 -21.89 -8.99
C ALA A 117 -3.80 -22.01 -8.25
N ILE A 118 -3.72 -21.58 -6.99
CA ILE A 118 -2.54 -21.72 -6.12
C ILE A 118 -2.86 -22.68 -4.96
N GLY A 119 -2.52 -23.96 -5.16
CA GLY A 119 -2.86 -25.06 -4.24
C GLY A 119 -3.73 -26.09 -4.93
#